data_AF-A0A6P2DY76-F1
#
_entry.id   AF-A0A6P2DY76-F1
#
_cell.length_a   1.000
_cell.length_b   1.000
_cell.length_c   1.000
_cell.angle_alpha   90.00
_cell.angle_beta   90.00
_cell.angle_gamma   90.00
#
_symmetry.space_group_name_H-M   'P 1'
#
loop_
_entity.id
_entity.type
_entity.pdbx_description
1 polymer ?
#
loop_
_entity_poly.entity_id
_entity_poly.type
_entity_poly.pdbx_seq_one_letter_code
_entity_poly.pdbx_strand_id
1 'polypeptide(L)'
;MGSWETEVIHRRFASTDGLGNSGEVTFSQSAVETVYLGKTAAGALHQEIRRTSSHRVVMIASKTLATTTTCISGLQQALGDRYAGTFASIPAHSPLDSIIEAVRYVRHCQADLLVAVGGGSVIDAAKIVTLCLERDLDAIEDLLALRIGGQTPCH
;
A
#
# COMPACT_ATOMS: atom_id res chain seq x y z
N MET A 1 1.45 -14.85 22.69
CA MET A 1 1.16 -14.88 21.23
C MET A 1 0.20 -13.75 20.95
N GLY A 2 0.72 -12.61 20.46
CA GLY A 2 -0.10 -11.43 20.18
C GLY A 2 -0.85 -11.60 18.87
N SER A 3 -2.15 -11.35 18.90
CA SER A 3 -3.00 -11.24 17.70
C SER A 3 -2.68 -9.90 17.03
N TRP A 4 -1.90 -9.93 15.96
CA TRP A 4 -1.64 -8.75 15.14
C TRP A 4 -2.72 -8.68 14.06
N GLU A 5 -3.65 -7.73 14.20
CA GLU A 5 -4.60 -7.45 13.13
C GLU A 5 -3.82 -7.06 11.88
N THR A 6 -3.92 -7.89 10.84
CA THR A 6 -3.25 -7.67 9.56
C THR A 6 -4.32 -7.29 8.56
N GLU A 7 -4.41 -6.01 8.25
CA GLU A 7 -5.24 -5.56 7.15
C GLU A 7 -4.43 -5.66 5.86
N VAL A 8 -4.77 -6.67 5.04
CA VAL A 8 -4.14 -6.85 3.73
C VAL A 8 -4.91 -6.00 2.72
N ILE A 9 -4.43 -4.80 2.45
CA ILE A 9 -4.91 -4.01 1.31
C ILE A 9 -4.28 -4.60 0.06
N HIS A 10 -5.06 -5.12 -0.89
CA HIS A 10 -4.57 -5.66 -2.15
C HIS A 10 -5.17 -4.89 -3.35
N ARG A 11 -4.38 -4.64 -4.40
CA ARG A 11 -4.92 -4.35 -5.74
C ARG A 11 -3.91 -4.77 -6.81
N ARG A 12 -4.42 -5.39 -7.88
CA ARG A 12 -3.65 -5.72 -9.08
C ARG A 12 -3.53 -4.45 -9.93
N PHE A 13 -2.31 -4.05 -10.25
CA PHE A 13 -2.10 -3.00 -11.24
C PHE A 13 -2.55 -3.52 -12.61
N ALA A 14 -3.66 -3.00 -13.12
CA ALA A 14 -3.96 -3.10 -14.54
C ALA A 14 -3.12 -2.03 -15.25
N SER A 15 -2.40 -2.38 -16.31
CA SER A 15 -1.88 -1.37 -17.23
C SER A 15 -3.08 -0.67 -17.85
N THR A 16 -3.26 0.61 -17.55
CA THR A 16 -4.38 1.40 -18.07
C THR A 16 -4.05 1.90 -19.47
N ASP A 17 -4.59 1.20 -20.47
CA ASP A 17 -4.92 1.82 -21.75
C ASP A 17 -6.20 2.65 -21.54
N GLY A 18 -6.12 3.98 -21.64
CA GLY A 18 -7.29 4.83 -21.86
C GLY A 18 -7.51 5.98 -20.86
N LEU A 19 -7.34 7.21 -21.38
CA LEU A 19 -7.71 8.49 -20.77
C LEU A 19 -9.24 8.65 -20.66
N GLY A 20 -9.72 9.08 -19.48
CA GLY A 20 -11.08 9.57 -19.26
C GLY A 20 -11.06 10.83 -18.42
N ASN A 21 -11.55 11.94 -18.98
CA ASN A 21 -11.51 13.29 -18.43
C ASN A 21 -12.75 13.56 -17.54
N SER A 22 -12.56 13.89 -16.26
CA SER A 22 -13.52 14.62 -15.42
C SER A 22 -12.90 14.87 -14.04
N GLY A 23 -12.80 16.14 -13.64
CA GLY A 23 -12.17 16.63 -12.41
C GLY A 23 -12.96 16.35 -11.12
N GLU A 24 -13.50 15.15 -10.98
CA GLU A 24 -14.10 14.66 -9.74
C GLU A 24 -13.15 13.62 -9.13
N VAL A 25 -12.49 13.97 -8.02
CA VAL A 25 -11.76 13.00 -7.21
C VAL A 25 -12.72 12.44 -6.17
N THR A 26 -13.54 11.47 -6.60
CA THR A 26 -14.28 10.66 -5.64
C THR A 26 -13.28 9.78 -4.89
N PHE A 27 -13.01 10.13 -3.63
CA PHE A 27 -12.42 9.17 -2.69
C PHE A 27 -13.48 8.12 -2.38
N SER A 28 -13.60 7.14 -3.27
CA SER A 28 -14.13 5.84 -2.90
C SER A 28 -13.14 5.28 -1.89
N GLN A 29 -13.47 5.33 -0.59
CA GLN A 29 -12.90 4.34 0.31
C GLN A 29 -13.41 3.01 -0.24
N SER A 30 -12.60 2.36 -1.07
CA SER A 30 -12.85 0.97 -1.45
C SER A 30 -13.05 0.24 -0.14
N ALA A 31 -14.29 -0.22 0.09
CA ALA A 31 -14.64 -1.02 1.24
C ALA A 31 -13.55 -2.07 1.40
N VAL A 32 -13.06 -2.27 2.63
CA VAL A 32 -12.11 -3.35 2.90
C VAL A 32 -12.67 -4.61 2.25
N GLU A 33 -12.04 -5.05 1.15
CA GLU A 33 -12.66 -6.07 0.29
C GLU A 33 -12.68 -7.43 1.00
N THR A 34 -11.76 -7.64 1.95
CA THR A 34 -11.69 -8.85 2.77
C THR A 34 -10.97 -8.58 4.09
N VAL A 35 -11.61 -8.95 5.21
CA VAL A 35 -10.99 -9.01 6.54
C VAL A 35 -10.80 -10.48 6.92
N TYR A 36 -9.57 -10.87 7.24
CA TYR A 36 -9.26 -12.22 7.68
C TYR A 36 -9.26 -12.30 9.22
N LEU A 37 -10.36 -12.78 9.81
CA LEU A 37 -10.46 -13.07 11.24
C LEU A 37 -10.02 -14.51 11.55
N GLY A 38 -9.33 -14.72 12.67
CA GLY A 38 -8.91 -16.05 13.15
C GLY A 38 -7.80 -16.72 12.32
N LYS A 39 -7.16 -15.98 11.42
CA LYS A 39 -5.99 -16.45 10.65
C LYS A 39 -4.74 -15.79 11.15
N THR A 40 -3.62 -16.51 11.06
CA THR A 40 -2.31 -15.87 11.20
C THR A 40 -2.08 -14.93 10.01
N ALA A 41 -1.28 -13.88 10.21
CA ALA A 41 -0.90 -12.94 9.16
C ALA A 41 -0.34 -13.67 7.91
N ALA A 42 0.52 -14.67 8.12
CA ALA A 42 1.05 -15.52 7.05
C ALA A 42 -0.05 -16.32 6.33
N GLY A 43 -1.02 -16.88 7.07
CA GLY A 43 -2.13 -17.63 6.49
C GLY A 43 -3.05 -16.76 5.63
N ALA A 44 -3.36 -15.55 6.09
CA ALA A 44 -4.10 -14.54 5.33
C ALA A 44 -3.33 -14.13 4.06
N LEU A 45 -2.04 -13.82 4.20
CA LEU A 45 -1.17 -13.44 3.09
C LEU A 45 -1.07 -14.53 2.02
N HIS A 46 -0.91 -15.79 2.42
CA HIS A 46 -0.88 -16.91 1.48
C HIS A 46 -2.19 -17.09 0.71
N GLN A 47 -3.33 -16.88 1.38
CA GLN A 47 -4.61 -16.93 0.69
C GLN A 47 -4.72 -15.80 -0.32
N GLU A 48 -4.25 -14.61 0.05
CA GLU A 48 -4.32 -13.45 -0.81
C GLU A 48 -3.44 -13.59 -2.06
N ILE A 49 -2.22 -14.08 -1.89
CA ILE A 49 -1.31 -14.40 -2.99
C ILE A 49 -1.93 -15.42 -3.95
N ARG A 50 -2.62 -16.45 -3.43
CA ARG A 50 -3.33 -17.42 -4.29
C ARG A 50 -4.48 -16.77 -5.05
N ARG A 51 -5.26 -15.92 -4.39
CA ARG A 51 -6.42 -15.23 -4.99
C ARG A 51 -5.99 -14.28 -6.10
N THR A 52 -4.90 -13.56 -5.91
CA THR A 52 -4.38 -12.53 -6.83
C THR A 52 -3.42 -13.08 -7.88
N SER A 53 -2.86 -14.27 -7.64
CA SER A 53 -1.73 -14.83 -8.40
C SER A 53 -0.50 -13.90 -8.42
N SER A 54 -0.24 -13.21 -7.30
CA SER A 54 0.89 -12.26 -7.18
C SER A 54 2.23 -12.97 -6.91
N HIS A 55 3.28 -12.50 -7.57
CA HIS A 55 4.63 -13.09 -7.57
C HIS A 55 5.70 -12.18 -6.96
N ARG A 56 5.43 -10.87 -6.82
CA ARG A 56 6.39 -9.88 -6.31
C ARG A 56 5.71 -9.03 -5.25
N VAL A 57 5.82 -9.46 -4.00
CA VAL A 57 5.14 -8.85 -2.86
C VAL A 57 6.07 -7.87 -2.14
N VAL A 58 5.64 -6.62 -2.03
CA VAL A 58 6.28 -5.62 -1.18
C VAL A 58 5.44 -5.36 0.05
N MET A 59 6.08 -5.29 1.21
CA MET A 59 5.44 -4.89 2.47
C MET A 59 5.77 -3.44 2.81
N ILE A 60 4.78 -2.65 3.21
CA ILE A 60 4.97 -1.38 3.91
C ILE A 60 4.69 -1.63 5.38
N ALA A 61 5.64 -1.29 6.25
CA ALA A 61 5.52 -1.55 7.68
C ALA A 61 5.85 -0.31 8.53
N SER A 62 5.30 -0.25 9.75
CA SER A 62 5.80 0.72 10.73
C SER A 62 7.22 0.36 11.16
N LYS A 63 8.07 1.37 11.35
CA LYS A 63 9.43 1.19 11.85
C LYS A 63 9.46 0.43 13.18
N THR A 64 8.58 0.80 14.12
CA THR A 64 8.50 0.14 15.43
C THR A 64 8.18 -1.34 15.30
N LEU A 65 7.18 -1.73 14.48
CA LEU A 65 6.85 -3.14 14.31
C LEU A 65 8.01 -3.92 13.67
N ALA A 66 8.67 -3.31 12.68
CA ALA A 66 9.80 -3.92 11.99
C ALA A 66 11.04 -4.12 12.88
N THR A 67 11.27 -3.26 13.88
CA THR A 67 12.45 -3.33 14.74
C THR A 67 12.22 -4.05 16.08
N THR A 68 10.98 -4.05 16.58
CA THR A 68 10.66 -4.59 17.91
C THR A 68 10.04 -5.99 17.88
N THR A 69 9.70 -6.51 16.70
CA THR A 69 9.02 -7.80 16.56
C THR A 69 9.62 -8.65 15.45
N THR A 70 9.34 -9.95 15.50
CA THR A 70 9.65 -10.90 14.42
C THR A 70 8.53 -11.02 13.38
N CYS A 71 7.55 -10.11 13.41
CA CYS A 71 6.39 -10.17 12.50
C CYS A 71 6.83 -10.05 11.03
N ILE A 72 7.66 -9.05 10.73
CA ILE A 72 8.15 -8.81 9.36
C ILE A 72 9.03 -9.96 8.88
N SER A 73 9.96 -10.45 9.70
CA SER A 73 10.81 -11.58 9.32
C SER A 73 10.02 -12.88 9.13
N GLY A 74 8.99 -13.12 9.94
CA GLY A 74 8.07 -14.24 9.75
C GLY A 74 7.28 -14.15 8.44
N LEU A 75 6.82 -12.96 8.07
CA LEU A 75 6.13 -12.73 6.78
C LEU A 75 7.09 -12.84 5.59
N GLN A 76 8.32 -12.33 5.70
CA GLN A 76 9.37 -12.52 4.70
C GLN A 76 9.62 -14.01 4.44
N GLN A 77 9.75 -14.81 5.52
CA GLN A 77 9.94 -16.26 5.40
C GLN A 77 8.72 -16.94 4.76
N ALA A 78 7.51 -16.54 5.14
CA ALA A 78 6.28 -17.08 4.54
C ALA A 78 6.15 -16.73 3.04
N LEU A 79 6.62 -15.56 2.63
CA LEU A 79 6.62 -15.14 1.23
C LEU A 79 7.61 -15.93 0.36
N GLY A 80 8.76 -16.32 0.92
CA GLY A 80 9.82 -17.04 0.19
C GLY A 80 10.24 -16.27 -1.06
N ASP A 81 10.27 -16.95 -2.20
CA ASP A 81 10.68 -16.37 -3.50
C ASP A 81 9.77 -15.23 -3.99
N ARG A 82 8.58 -15.07 -3.39
CA ARG A 82 7.66 -13.98 -3.73
C ARG A 82 7.99 -12.68 -3.00
N TYR A 83 8.91 -12.71 -2.04
CA TYR A 83 9.33 -11.53 -1.31
C TYR A 83 10.15 -10.60 -2.22
N ALA A 84 9.60 -9.43 -2.52
CA ALA A 84 10.26 -8.42 -3.36
C ALA A 84 10.87 -7.27 -2.54
N GLY A 85 10.41 -7.05 -1.31
CA GLY A 85 10.98 -6.00 -0.45
C GLY A 85 10.11 -5.60 0.74
N THR A 86 10.70 -4.79 1.62
CA THR A 86 10.00 -4.15 2.73
C THR A 86 10.41 -2.69 2.84
N PHE A 87 9.43 -1.80 2.78
CA PHE A 87 9.60 -0.38 3.10
C PHE A 87 9.15 -0.13 4.54
N ALA A 88 10.09 0.08 5.45
CA ALA A 88 9.83 0.25 6.89
C ALA A 88 10.05 1.68 7.41
N SER A 89 10.04 2.67 6.52
CA SER A 89 10.42 4.06 6.82
C SER A 89 9.24 5.02 6.92
N ILE A 90 7.99 4.54 7.02
CA ILE A 90 6.81 5.42 7.20
C ILE A 90 6.86 6.07 8.59
N PRO A 91 7.06 7.39 8.72
CA PRO A 91 7.06 8.10 10.00
C PRO A 91 5.63 8.25 10.55
N ALA A 92 5.50 8.52 11.86
CA ALA A 92 4.25 9.05 12.39
C ALA A 92 3.96 10.39 11.68
N HIS A 93 2.74 10.52 11.12
CA HIS A 93 2.28 11.65 10.28
C HIS A 93 2.70 11.66 8.80
N SER A 94 3.32 10.58 8.29
CA SER A 94 3.51 10.29 6.85
C SER A 94 3.65 11.52 5.94
N PRO A 95 4.76 12.29 6.03
CA PRO A 95 5.00 13.41 5.14
C PRO A 95 5.00 12.93 3.68
N LEU A 96 4.59 13.81 2.76
CA LEU A 96 4.44 13.49 1.33
C LEU A 96 5.72 12.88 0.75
N ASP A 97 6.89 13.34 1.20
CA ASP A 97 8.20 12.77 0.84
C ASP A 97 8.28 11.26 1.07
N SER A 98 7.85 10.78 2.24
CA SER A 98 7.89 9.36 2.59
C SER A 98 6.92 8.53 1.75
N ILE A 99 5.81 9.13 1.30
CA ILE A 99 4.90 8.48 0.35
C ILE A 99 5.58 8.33 -1.00
N ILE A 100 6.22 9.38 -1.52
CA ILE A 100 6.94 9.33 -2.80
C ILE A 100 8.09 8.33 -2.75
N GLU A 101 8.85 8.29 -1.66
CA GLU A 101 9.89 7.28 -1.45
C GLU A 101 9.31 5.87 -1.48
N ALA A 102 8.17 5.63 -0.81
CA ALA A 102 7.50 4.34 -0.82
C ALA A 102 7.02 3.96 -2.22
N VAL A 103 6.44 4.90 -2.99
CA VAL A 103 6.02 4.67 -4.39
C VAL A 103 7.21 4.24 -5.25
N ARG A 104 8.30 5.02 -5.20
CA ARG A 104 9.52 4.72 -5.96
C ARG A 104 10.10 3.37 -5.58
N TYR A 105 10.10 3.05 -4.29
CA TYR A 105 10.54 1.76 -3.79
C TYR A 105 9.69 0.60 -4.35
N VAL A 106 8.36 0.71 -4.27
CA VAL A 106 7.44 -0.32 -4.76
C VAL A 106 7.60 -0.54 -6.27
N ARG A 107 7.76 0.54 -7.05
CA ARG A 107 8.05 0.46 -8.50
C ARG A 107 9.39 -0.18 -8.78
N HIS A 108 10.44 0.21 -8.06
CA HIS A 108 11.77 -0.37 -8.21
C HIS A 108 11.77 -1.88 -7.95
N CYS A 109 11.01 -2.32 -6.93
CA CYS A 109 10.78 -3.73 -6.64
C CYS A 109 9.88 -4.44 -7.67
N GLN A 110 9.30 -3.72 -8.64
CA GLN A 110 8.33 -4.23 -9.61
C GLN A 110 7.23 -5.04 -8.94
N ALA A 111 6.69 -4.50 -7.83
CA ALA A 111 5.72 -5.23 -7.02
C ALA A 111 4.40 -5.40 -7.78
N ASP A 112 3.80 -6.58 -7.66
CA ASP A 112 2.44 -6.88 -8.13
C ASP A 112 1.45 -7.10 -6.97
N LEU A 113 1.93 -6.96 -5.73
CA LEU A 113 1.13 -6.90 -4.51
C LEU A 113 1.83 -6.00 -3.48
N LEU A 114 1.09 -5.04 -2.95
CA LEU A 114 1.48 -4.24 -1.80
C LEU A 114 0.78 -4.78 -0.55
N VAL A 115 1.45 -4.85 0.60
CA VAL A 115 0.87 -5.31 1.87
C VAL A 115 1.23 -4.32 2.98
N ALA A 116 0.22 -3.77 3.65
CA ALA A 116 0.44 -2.91 4.82
C ALA A 116 0.54 -3.75 6.11
N VAL A 117 1.51 -3.46 6.97
CA VAL A 117 1.71 -4.15 8.26
C VAL A 117 1.97 -3.12 9.36
N GLY A 118 0.91 -2.77 10.10
CA GLY A 118 0.99 -1.79 11.19
C GLY A 118 -0.37 -1.20 11.53
N GLY A 119 -0.38 -0.14 12.34
CA GLY A 119 -1.61 0.58 12.69
C GLY A 119 -2.11 1.51 11.57
N GLY A 120 -3.17 2.27 11.86
CA GLY A 120 -3.88 3.12 10.90
C GLY A 120 -3.01 4.03 10.05
N SER A 121 -1.96 4.65 10.60
CA SER A 121 -1.06 5.53 9.82
C SER A 121 -0.30 4.80 8.70
N VAL A 122 0.07 3.53 8.91
CA VAL A 122 0.73 2.70 7.88
C VAL A 122 -0.27 2.31 6.80
N ILE A 123 -1.47 1.93 7.22
CA ILE A 123 -2.59 1.56 6.35
C ILE A 123 -2.98 2.75 5.46
N ASP A 124 -3.12 3.94 6.04
CA ASP A 124 -3.46 5.16 5.30
C ASP A 124 -2.35 5.58 4.34
N ALA A 125 -1.08 5.47 4.76
CA ALA A 125 0.04 5.68 3.85
C ALA A 125 0.01 4.71 2.66
N ALA A 126 -0.26 3.42 2.91
CA ALA A 126 -0.36 2.42 1.85
C ALA A 126 -1.50 2.69 0.85
N LYS A 127 -2.62 3.27 1.30
CA LYS A 127 -3.70 3.72 0.41
C LYS A 127 -3.22 4.81 -0.54
N ILE A 128 -2.51 5.82 -0.01
CA ILE A 128 -1.98 6.92 -0.83
C ILE A 128 -0.93 6.37 -1.81
N VAL A 129 -0.02 5.50 -1.36
CA VAL A 129 0.96 4.84 -2.24
C VAL A 129 0.28 4.07 -3.37
N THR A 130 -0.77 3.29 -3.06
CA THR A 130 -1.56 2.58 -4.09
C THR A 130 -2.17 3.55 -5.10
N LEU A 131 -2.77 4.66 -4.63
CA LEU A 131 -3.35 5.69 -5.50
C LEU A 131 -2.30 6.32 -6.43
N CYS A 132 -1.10 6.60 -5.93
CA CYS A 132 0.00 7.13 -6.74
C CYS A 132 0.43 6.13 -7.83
N LEU A 133 0.60 4.86 -7.46
CA LEU A 133 0.99 3.80 -8.38
C LEU A 133 -0.03 3.61 -9.51
N GLU A 134 -1.33 3.72 -9.20
CA GLU A 134 -2.42 3.63 -10.19
C GLU A 134 -2.47 4.80 -11.18
N ARG A 135 -2.13 6.00 -10.71
CA ARG A 135 -2.20 7.25 -11.50
C ARG A 135 -0.87 7.64 -12.13
N ASP A 136 0.10 6.76 -12.03
CA ASP A 136 1.49 6.97 -12.41
C ASP A 136 2.17 8.21 -11.79
N LEU A 137 1.86 8.53 -10.53
CA LEU A 137 2.39 9.71 -9.83
C LEU A 137 3.62 9.35 -8.98
N ASP A 138 4.68 10.16 -9.03
CA ASP A 138 5.86 10.02 -8.16
C ASP A 138 6.55 11.34 -7.79
N ALA A 139 5.81 12.45 -7.89
CA ALA A 139 6.22 13.76 -7.42
C ALA A 139 5.26 14.30 -6.35
N ILE A 140 5.77 15.17 -5.47
CA ILE A 140 4.96 15.80 -4.42
C ILE A 140 3.92 16.72 -5.05
N GLU A 141 4.29 17.40 -6.12
CA GLU A 141 3.47 18.30 -6.92
C GLU A 141 2.21 17.58 -7.42
N ASP A 142 2.36 16.33 -7.87
CA ASP A 142 1.25 15.49 -8.30
C ASP A 142 0.27 15.22 -7.15
N LEU A 143 0.80 14.96 -5.95
CA LEU A 143 -0.01 14.71 -4.76
C LEU A 143 -0.70 15.98 -4.26
N LEU A 144 -0.03 17.13 -4.37
CA LEU A 144 -0.61 18.42 -4.04
C LEU A 144 -1.72 18.78 -5.02
N ALA A 145 -1.58 18.45 -6.32
CA ALA A 145 -2.63 18.67 -7.31
C ALA A 145 -3.92 17.89 -6.97
N LEU A 146 -3.82 16.71 -6.34
CA LEU A 146 -5.00 15.98 -5.82
C LEU A 146 -5.73 16.72 -4.68
N ARG A 147 -5.04 17.63 -3.98
CA ARG A 147 -5.61 18.43 -2.87
C ARG A 147 -6.37 19.67 -3.36
N ILE A 148 -6.14 20.11 -4.60
CA ILE A 148 -6.73 21.33 -5.18
C ILE A 148 -7.91 21.02 -6.12
N GLY A 149 -8.55 19.87 -5.96
CA GLY A 149 -9.86 19.60 -6.56
C GLY A 149 -10.97 20.21 -5.71
N GLY A 150 -11.14 21.54 -5.75
CA GLY A 150 -12.19 22.20 -4.96
C GLY A 150 -12.31 23.73 -5.03
N GLN A 151 -11.71 24.43 -6.00
CA GLN A 151 -12.09 25.82 -6.28
C GLN A 151 -12.24 26.05 -7.78
N THR A 152 -13.50 26.04 -8.22
CA THR A 152 -13.90 26.73 -9.44
C THR A 152 -13.58 28.22 -9.26
N PRO A 153 -12.85 28.88 -10.17
CA PRO A 153 -12.68 30.33 -10.09
C PRO A 153 -14.04 30.98 -10.26
N CYS A 154 -14.47 31.77 -9.28
CA CYS A 154 -15.62 32.65 -9.42
C CYS A 154 -15.23 33.78 -10.39
N HIS A 155 -15.82 33.79 -11.58
CA HIS A 155 -15.88 34.97 -12.45
C HIS A 155 -17.06 35.85 -12.09
#